data_AF-A0A4R9JHQ6-F1
#
_entry.id   AF-A0A4R9JHQ6-F1
#
_cell.length_a   1.000
_cell.length_b   1.000
_cell.length_c   1.000
_cell.angle_alpha   90.00
_cell.angle_beta   90.00
_cell.angle_gamma   90.00
#
_symmetry.space_group_name_H-M   'P 1'
#
loop_
_entity.id
_entity.type
_entity.pdbx_description
1 polymer ?
#
loop_
_entity_poly.entity_id
_entity_poly.type
_entity_poly.pdbx_seq_one_letter_code
_entity_poly.pdbx_strand_id
1 'polypeptide(L)'
;MLKSFIAVFVGLLSNIILSILSDLILKVTGFLPYDHLFVATHIVLFVLGYRIVFSIFGCYLTARLAPQNPMKHSYILGGVGLILGIAGVIFAGHLGPWWYSWSLVILTPPIAYLGGKLYVWQESKK
;
A
#
# COMPACT_ATOMS: atom_id res chain seq x y z
N MET A 1 10.10 -0.17 21.89
CA MET A 1 8.69 -0.46 21.52
C MET A 1 8.01 0.73 20.86
N LEU A 2 7.94 1.91 21.49
CA LEU A 2 7.28 3.10 20.91
C LEU A 2 7.81 3.50 19.51
N LYS A 3 9.13 3.52 19.31
CA LYS A 3 9.75 3.85 18.01
C LYS A 3 9.36 2.87 16.89
N SER A 4 9.25 1.57 17.21
CA SER A 4 8.80 0.54 16.26
C SER A 4 7.35 0.73 15.84
N PHE A 5 6.48 1.04 16.81
CA PHE A 5 5.08 1.33 16.54
C PHE A 5 4.94 2.57 15.65
N ILE A 6 5.65 3.66 15.98
CA ILE A 6 5.67 4.88 15.17
C ILE A 6 6.15 4.59 13.75
N ALA A 7 7.19 3.78 13.56
CA ALA A 7 7.69 3.44 12.22
C ALA A 7 6.64 2.75 11.34
N VAL A 8 5.92 1.77 11.90
CA VAL A 8 4.83 1.08 11.19
C VAL A 8 3.66 2.03 10.94
N PHE A 9 3.31 2.84 11.94
CA PHE A 9 2.20 3.79 11.87
C PHE A 9 2.43 4.87 10.81
N VAL A 10 3.65 5.42 10.72
CA VAL A 10 4.01 6.41 9.69
C VAL A 10 3.94 5.81 8.28
N GLY A 11 4.42 4.58 8.09
CA GLY A 11 4.31 3.92 6.78
C GLY A 11 2.87 3.65 6.37
N LEU A 12 2.05 3.19 7.32
CA LEU A 12 0.61 2.98 7.12
C LEU A 12 -0.11 4.28 6.77
N LEU A 13 0.09 5.34 7.56
CA LEU A 13 -0.51 6.65 7.32
C LEU A 13 -0.08 7.23 5.98
N SER A 14 1.19 7.10 5.61
CA SER A 14 1.67 7.57 4.32
C SER A 14 0.92 6.90 3.17
N ASN A 15 0.75 5.58 3.22
CA ASN A 15 -0.02 4.85 2.21
C ASN A 15 -1.49 5.30 2.14
N ILE A 16 -2.13 5.45 3.30
CA ILE A 16 -3.54 5.90 3.40
C ILE A 16 -3.70 7.30 2.81
N ILE A 17 -2.88 8.25 3.25
CA ILE A 17 -2.97 9.66 2.83
C ILE A 17 -2.74 9.77 1.32
N LEU A 18 -1.68 9.16 0.80
CA LEU A 18 -1.36 9.21 -0.63
C LEU A 18 -2.48 8.59 -1.48
N SER A 19 -3.05 7.47 -1.03
CA SER A 19 -4.16 6.81 -1.72
C SER A 19 -5.41 7.67 -1.72
N ILE A 20 -5.82 8.22 -0.57
CA ILE A 20 -7.01 9.08 -0.46
C ILE A 20 -6.87 10.32 -1.33
N LEU A 21 -5.72 11.01 -1.26
CA LEU A 21 -5.47 12.21 -2.04
C LEU A 21 -5.52 11.93 -3.55
N SER A 22 -4.90 10.83 -3.98
CA SER A 22 -4.90 10.44 -5.41
C SER A 22 -6.29 10.07 -5.88
N ASP A 23 -7.02 9.28 -5.09
CA ASP A 23 -8.41 8.90 -5.39
C ASP A 23 -9.31 10.16 -5.46
N LEU A 24 -9.13 11.12 -4.55
CA LEU A 24 -9.91 12.36 -4.53
C LEU A 24 -9.63 13.22 -5.77
N ILE A 25 -8.36 13.38 -6.15
CA ILE A 25 -7.98 14.11 -7.37
C ILE A 25 -8.64 13.47 -8.58
N LEU A 26 -8.51 12.14 -8.73
CA LEU A 26 -9.08 11.43 -9.88
C LEU A 26 -10.62 11.51 -9.90
N LYS A 27 -11.28 11.49 -8.75
CA LYS A 27 -12.73 11.69 -8.63
C LYS A 27 -13.17 13.09 -9.03
N VAL A 28 -12.50 14.12 -8.52
CA VAL A 28 -12.82 15.54 -8.83
C VAL A 28 -12.57 15.87 -10.30
N THR A 29 -11.56 15.25 -10.92
CA THR A 29 -11.30 15.40 -12.36
C THR A 29 -12.27 14.60 -13.25
N GLY A 30 -13.16 13.79 -12.67
CA GLY A 30 -14.11 12.95 -13.41
C GLY A 30 -13.51 11.67 -14.01
N PHE A 31 -12.24 11.35 -13.71
CA PHE A 31 -11.59 10.11 -14.16
C PHE A 31 -12.07 8.86 -13.40
N LEU A 32 -12.51 9.04 -12.16
CA LEU A 32 -12.98 7.97 -11.28
C LEU A 32 -14.39 8.26 -10.74
N PRO A 33 -15.29 7.27 -10.68
CA PRO A 33 -16.57 7.42 -10.00
C PRO A 33 -16.36 7.49 -8.47
N TYR A 34 -17.33 8.05 -7.78
CA TYR A 34 -17.30 8.11 -6.31
C TYR A 34 -17.68 6.78 -5.67
N ASP A 35 -18.61 6.04 -6.29
CA ASP A 35 -19.35 4.95 -5.64
C ASP A 35 -18.82 3.56 -6.01
N HIS A 36 -18.20 3.42 -7.18
CA HIS A 36 -17.68 2.14 -7.66
C HIS A 36 -16.49 2.29 -8.60
N LEU A 37 -15.79 1.19 -8.85
CA LEU A 37 -14.62 1.05 -9.71
C LEU A 37 -14.91 0.19 -10.95
N PHE A 38 -16.20 0.01 -11.31
CA PHE A 38 -16.59 -0.58 -12.60
C PHE A 38 -16.35 0.39 -13.76
N VAL A 39 -15.06 0.60 -14.06
CA VAL A 39 -14.57 1.42 -15.17
C VAL A 39 -13.74 0.58 -16.11
N ALA A 40 -13.27 1.18 -17.21
CA ALA A 40 -12.42 0.48 -18.16
C ALA A 40 -11.16 -0.10 -17.48
N THR A 41 -10.78 -1.32 -17.87
CA THR A 41 -9.70 -2.09 -17.23
C THR A 41 -8.38 -1.33 -17.14
N HIS A 42 -8.02 -0.52 -18.14
CA HIS A 42 -6.79 0.27 -18.13
C HIS A 42 -6.76 1.32 -17.00
N ILE A 43 -7.92 1.89 -16.63
CA ILE A 43 -8.04 2.82 -15.49
C ILE A 43 -7.87 2.07 -14.18
N VAL A 44 -8.47 0.87 -14.06
CA VAL A 44 -8.31 0.02 -12.87
C VAL A 44 -6.85 -0.40 -12.69
N LEU A 45 -6.15 -0.73 -13.78
CA LEU A 45 -4.71 -1.04 -13.76
C LEU A 45 -3.87 0.17 -13.37
N PHE A 46 -4.23 1.37 -13.82
CA PHE A 46 -3.58 2.61 -13.39
C PHE A 46 -3.75 2.83 -11.87
N VAL A 47 -4.97 2.61 -11.36
CA VAL A 47 -5.28 2.66 -9.93
C VAL A 47 -4.47 1.67 -9.12
N LEU A 48 -4.43 0.43 -9.59
CA LEU A 48 -3.60 -0.61 -8.99
C LEU A 48 -2.12 -0.21 -8.99
N GLY A 49 -1.64 0.36 -10.09
CA GLY A 49 -0.26 0.77 -10.29
C GLY A 49 0.23 1.78 -9.24
N TYR A 50 -0.46 2.92 -9.09
CA TYR A 50 -0.03 3.90 -8.09
C TYR A 50 -0.18 3.38 -6.66
N ARG A 51 -1.20 2.55 -6.38
CA ARG A 51 -1.37 1.96 -5.04
C ARG A 51 -0.24 1.02 -4.67
N ILE A 52 0.27 0.25 -5.65
CA ILE A 52 1.47 -0.57 -5.46
C ILE A 52 2.66 0.33 -5.10
N VAL A 53 2.87 1.41 -5.86
CA VAL A 53 3.97 2.37 -5.61
C VAL A 53 3.86 2.98 -4.20
N PHE A 54 2.68 3.42 -3.80
CA PHE A 54 2.46 4.00 -2.47
C PHE A 54 2.64 2.99 -1.34
N SER A 55 2.23 1.74 -1.56
CA SER A 55 2.42 0.67 -0.60
C SER A 55 3.89 0.30 -0.44
N ILE A 56 4.66 0.26 -1.53
CA ILE A 56 6.12 0.09 -1.51
C ILE A 56 6.77 1.24 -0.74
N PHE A 57 6.36 2.48 -1.01
CA PHE A 57 6.86 3.66 -0.34
C PHE A 57 6.56 3.65 1.17
N GLY A 58 5.36 3.27 1.58
CA GLY A 58 4.99 3.10 2.98
C GLY A 58 5.86 2.05 3.67
N CYS A 59 6.08 0.90 3.04
CA CYS A 59 6.97 -0.15 3.54
C CYS A 59 8.44 0.32 3.64
N TYR A 60 8.91 1.07 2.65
CA TYR A 60 10.23 1.70 2.67
C TYR A 60 10.37 2.70 3.83
N LEU A 61 9.38 3.56 4.07
CA LEU A 61 9.39 4.50 5.19
C LEU A 61 9.40 3.78 6.54
N THR A 62 8.61 2.71 6.68
CA THR A 62 8.62 1.88 7.89
C THR A 62 9.98 1.23 8.12
N ALA A 63 10.61 0.70 7.07
CA ALA A 63 11.95 0.14 7.16
C ALA A 63 12.98 1.22 7.54
N ARG A 64 12.88 2.42 6.96
CA ARG A 64 13.77 3.55 7.23
C ARG A 64 13.68 4.08 8.66
N LEU A 65 12.48 4.12 9.23
CA LEU A 65 12.24 4.60 10.59
C LEU A 65 12.39 3.50 11.66
N ALA A 66 12.55 2.25 11.24
CA ALA A 66 12.68 1.14 12.16
C ALA A 66 13.95 1.29 13.02
N PRO A 67 13.85 1.20 14.35
CA PRO A 67 15.01 1.34 15.24
C PRO A 67 16.01 0.19 15.08
N GLN A 68 15.51 -1.01 14.73
CA GLN A 68 16.30 -2.24 14.54
C GLN A 68 15.55 -3.16 13.58
N ASN A 69 16.25 -4.03 12.85
CA ASN A 69 15.66 -5.01 11.93
C ASN A 69 14.64 -4.37 10.95
N PRO A 70 15.10 -3.50 10.03
CA PRO A 70 14.23 -2.75 9.11
C PRO A 70 13.30 -3.66 8.29
N MET A 71 13.82 -4.82 7.87
CA MET A 71 13.06 -5.79 7.10
C MET A 71 11.89 -6.39 7.89
N LYS A 72 12.09 -6.67 9.18
CA LYS A 72 11.03 -7.21 10.04
C LYS A 72 9.88 -6.22 10.17
N HIS A 73 10.17 -4.94 10.33
CA HIS A 73 9.14 -3.90 10.42
C HIS A 73 8.37 -3.73 9.11
N SER A 74 9.07 -3.82 7.97
CA SER A 74 8.43 -3.84 6.65
C SER A 74 7.45 -5.01 6.50
N TYR A 75 7.84 -6.22 6.92
CA TYR A 75 6.95 -7.37 6.91
C TYR A 75 5.78 -7.26 7.90
N ILE A 76 5.98 -6.64 9.06
CA ILE A 76 4.88 -6.36 10.00
C ILE A 76 3.85 -5.45 9.34
N LEU A 77 4.29 -4.37 8.69
CA LEU A 77 3.37 -3.52 7.93
C LEU A 77 2.70 -4.29 6.78
N GLY A 78 3.44 -5.14 6.08
CA GLY A 78 2.90 -6.04 5.07
C GLY A 78 1.81 -6.98 5.61
N GLY A 79 2.03 -7.55 6.80
CA GLY A 79 1.03 -8.38 7.48
C GLY A 79 -0.24 -7.60 7.84
N VAL A 80 -0.09 -6.38 8.34
CA VAL A 80 -1.23 -5.47 8.58
C VAL A 80 -1.95 -5.17 7.27
N GLY A 81 -1.20 -4.85 6.21
CA GLY A 81 -1.75 -4.61 4.87
C GLY A 81 -2.51 -5.82 4.31
N LEU A 82 -2.06 -7.04 4.62
CA LEU A 82 -2.70 -8.27 4.16
C LEU A 82 -4.04 -8.51 4.86
N ILE A 83 -4.10 -8.28 6.18
CA ILE A 83 -5.34 -8.33 6.96
C ILE A 83 -6.34 -7.28 6.43
N LEU A 84 -5.88 -6.04 6.24
CA LEU A 84 -6.70 -4.95 5.71
C LEU A 84 -7.14 -5.22 4.26
N GLY A 85 -6.28 -5.81 3.44
CA GLY A 85 -6.60 -6.18 2.06
C GLY A 85 -7.68 -7.26 1.99
N ILE A 86 -7.58 -8.30 2.82
CA ILE A 86 -8.61 -9.34 2.92
C ILE A 86 -9.93 -8.75 3.41
N ALA A 87 -9.89 -7.91 4.45
CA ALA A 87 -11.07 -7.20 4.91
C ALA A 87 -11.69 -6.34 3.80
N GLY A 88 -10.85 -5.65 3.02
CA GLY A 88 -11.27 -4.89 1.84
C GLY A 88 -11.96 -5.75 0.78
N VAL A 89 -11.45 -6.95 0.50
CA VAL A 89 -12.12 -7.91 -0.40
C VAL A 89 -13.50 -8.29 0.13
N ILE A 90 -13.62 -8.62 1.42
CA ILE A 90 -14.87 -9.09 2.03
C ILE A 90 -15.92 -7.98 2.08
N PHE A 91 -15.56 -6.79 2.58
CA PHE A 91 -16.51 -5.70 2.83
C PHE A 91 -16.72 -4.79 1.64
N ALA A 92 -15.70 -4.62 0.79
CA ALA A 92 -15.70 -3.64 -0.30
C ALA A 92 -15.38 -4.25 -1.68
N GLY A 93 -15.22 -5.58 -1.78
CA GLY A 93 -14.90 -6.24 -3.05
C GLY A 93 -15.97 -6.08 -4.13
N HIS A 94 -17.23 -5.86 -3.73
CA HIS A 94 -18.34 -5.61 -4.64
C HIS A 94 -18.33 -4.21 -5.28
N LEU A 95 -17.53 -3.27 -4.74
CA LEU A 95 -17.42 -1.91 -5.27
C LEU A 95 -16.52 -1.84 -6.52
N GLY A 96 -15.96 -2.96 -6.99
CA GLY A 96 -15.13 -2.98 -8.18
C GLY A 96 -14.91 -4.40 -8.72
N PRO A 97 -14.04 -4.55 -9.72
CA PRO A 97 -13.70 -5.86 -10.23
C PRO A 97 -13.03 -6.70 -9.14
N TRP A 98 -13.53 -7.91 -8.90
CA TRP A 98 -13.03 -8.77 -7.82
C TRP A 98 -11.54 -9.09 -7.96
N TRP A 99 -11.06 -9.24 -9.20
CA TRP A 99 -9.65 -9.49 -9.49
C TRP A 99 -8.76 -8.34 -8.99
N TYR A 100 -9.23 -7.09 -8.99
CA TYR A 100 -8.46 -5.95 -8.53
C TYR A 100 -8.23 -6.01 -7.02
N SER A 101 -9.27 -6.31 -6.25
CA SER A 101 -9.19 -6.45 -4.80
C SER A 101 -8.26 -7.61 -4.40
N TRP A 102 -8.36 -8.74 -5.09
CA TRP A 102 -7.45 -9.88 -4.88
C TRP A 102 -6.00 -9.58 -5.31
N SER A 103 -5.81 -8.77 -6.36
CA SER A 103 -4.47 -8.38 -6.80
C SER A 103 -3.71 -7.65 -5.70
N LEU A 104 -4.37 -6.74 -4.97
CA LEU A 104 -3.74 -6.05 -3.84
C LEU A 104 -3.31 -7.03 -2.73
N VAL A 105 -4.16 -8.02 -2.41
CA VAL A 105 -3.83 -9.05 -1.40
C VAL A 105 -2.62 -9.87 -1.84
N ILE A 106 -2.63 -10.38 -3.08
CA ILE A 106 -1.55 -11.22 -3.63
C ILE A 106 -0.25 -10.45 -3.76
N LEU A 107 -0.31 -9.15 -4.10
CA LEU A 107 0.87 -8.31 -4.25
C LEU A 107 1.40 -7.77 -2.92
N THR A 108 0.66 -7.88 -1.81
CA THR A 108 1.09 -7.35 -0.52
C THR A 108 2.42 -7.96 -0.03
N PRO A 109 2.62 -9.30 -0.06
CA PRO A 109 3.91 -9.89 0.33
C PRO A 109 5.12 -9.41 -0.50
N PRO A 110 5.09 -9.42 -1.86
CA PRO A 110 6.23 -8.92 -2.63
C PRO A 110 6.43 -7.40 -2.44
N ILE A 111 5.37 -6.61 -2.25
CA ILE A 111 5.48 -5.18 -1.93
C ILE A 111 6.21 -4.95 -0.61
N ALA A 112 5.85 -5.70 0.44
CA ALA A 112 6.47 -5.58 1.75
C ALA A 112 7.96 -5.95 1.72
N TYR A 113 8.32 -6.98 0.95
CA TYR A 113 9.71 -7.34 0.71
C TYR A 113 10.47 -6.24 -0.04
N LEU A 114 9.92 -5.76 -1.16
CA LEU A 114 10.57 -4.74 -1.99
C LEU A 114 10.79 -3.43 -1.25
N GLY A 115 9.79 -2.93 -0.54
CA GLY A 115 9.90 -1.68 0.24
C GLY A 115 11.00 -1.76 1.29
N GLY A 116 11.05 -2.86 2.05
CA GLY A 116 12.13 -3.08 3.01
C GLY A 116 13.49 -3.21 2.34
N LYS A 117 13.56 -3.95 1.22
CA LYS A 117 14.83 -4.25 0.53
C LYS A 117 15.46 -3.02 -0.07
N LEU A 118 14.64 -2.13 -0.62
CA LEU A 118 15.07 -0.83 -1.13
C LEU A 118 15.83 -0.02 -0.06
N TYR A 119 15.31 0.01 1.17
CA TYR A 119 16.00 0.70 2.27
C TYR A 119 17.32 0.02 2.64
N VAL A 120 17.33 -1.29 2.80
CA VAL A 120 18.54 -2.04 3.14
C VAL A 120 19.63 -1.85 2.08
N TRP A 121 19.27 -1.85 0.80
CA TRP A 121 20.18 -1.58 -0.31
C TRP A 121 20.72 -0.15 -0.29
N GLN A 122 19.89 0.82 0.07
CA GLN A 122 20.32 2.21 0.19
C GLN A 122 21.32 2.39 1.34
N GLU A 123 21.08 1.74 2.48
CA GLU A 123 21.96 1.86 3.65
C GLU A 123 23.30 1.13 3.43
N SER A 124 23.31 0.01 2.72
CA SER A 124 24.54 -0.72 2.34
C SER A 124 25.47 0.07 1.41
N LYS A 125 25.00 1.13 0.76
CA LYS A 125 25.78 1.95 -0.17
C LYS A 125 26.40 3.19 0.49
N LYS A 126 26.05 3.49 1.73
CA LYS A 126 26.67 4.58 2.52
C LYS A 126 27.89 4.06 3.25
#